data_AF-A0A9D7RBS6-F1
#
_entry.id   AF-A0A9D7RBS6-F1
#
_cell.length_a   1.000
_cell.length_b   1.000
_cell.length_c   1.000
_cell.angle_alpha   90.00
_cell.angle_beta   90.00
_cell.angle_gamma   90.00
#
_symmetry.space_group_name_H-M   'P 1'
#
loop_
_entity.id
_entity.type
_entity.pdbx_description
1 polymer ?
#
loop_
_entity_poly.entity_id
_entity_poly.type
_entity_poly.pdbx_seq_one_letter_code
_entity_poly.pdbx_strand_id
1 'polypeptide(L)'
;MTSQNEAAVTTMMITITQQVNDAVTMMVGITAQASTLSTVHRLRTQTRVDADPMAALVELEDSARVLQAFMAFVYAPRRVRSPWSGSFKALKEEAQSLLVAASSSADRKIPIQYDGTTGSIQYLSDLATLYERVVGFLAGLGRDVIPVCVDHLRADLMRDAGDTRLKCGLINVLELLSVHAAEAVPCLITAVRKDKGGETSVFAARALGAIGAGTAVSVLTQVCEKKKWFPFFRKGETKYWYPGDLRAAAAEALERIRSHRAAPLRAGRATPEAASVLVSVRCPHCSAQLKAPARSLGKKAACKKCGKTLMIQEIPSTREAPAVPQSQSDATTVASDGSVFISFAEAMAELRKSAEQLTALVAEGEVRAYRDGDRNAMKFRKDDIASMSRVLEQDAQASARSANKSTDASPTSGQAARPDKRLTSEEHKAMILRLADENSQLGHELIALVGTDGGFGNVARIRQIGERVHRLGGMDLMQCFYYGVRNSGRYFSQDIWDGIGSWRK
;
A
#
# COMPACT_ATOMS: atom_id res chain seq x y z
N MET A 1 -1.21 -30.31 55.72
CA MET A 1 -1.70 -30.92 54.45
C MET A 1 -1.85 -29.91 53.29
N THR A 2 -1.53 -28.62 53.46
CA THR A 2 -1.73 -27.61 52.41
C THR A 2 -0.51 -27.40 51.49
N SER A 3 0.72 -27.53 51.99
CA SER A 3 1.93 -27.28 51.17
C SER A 3 2.24 -28.38 50.15
N GLN A 4 1.93 -29.64 50.45
CA GLN A 4 2.12 -30.74 49.49
C GLN A 4 1.14 -30.67 48.31
N ASN A 5 -0.07 -30.14 48.54
CA ASN A 5 -1.07 -29.99 47.48
C ASN A 5 -0.72 -28.82 46.54
N GLU A 6 -0.12 -27.75 47.05
CA GLU A 6 0.35 -26.64 46.20
C GLU A 6 1.47 -27.07 45.26
N ALA A 7 2.48 -27.81 45.74
CA ALA A 7 3.57 -28.29 44.91
C ALA A 7 3.08 -29.26 43.81
N ALA A 8 2.11 -30.11 44.13
CA ALA A 8 1.51 -31.03 43.16
C ALA A 8 0.71 -30.28 42.08
N VAL A 9 -0.04 -29.24 42.45
CA VAL A 9 -0.80 -28.41 41.51
C VAL A 9 0.13 -27.59 40.61
N THR A 10 1.22 -27.02 41.15
CA THR A 10 2.21 -26.29 40.34
C THR A 10 2.90 -27.21 39.35
N THR A 11 3.28 -28.42 39.77
CA THR A 11 3.93 -29.41 38.88
C THR A 11 2.96 -29.88 37.78
N MET A 12 1.69 -30.09 38.12
CA MET A 12 0.65 -30.45 37.15
C MET A 12 0.41 -29.33 36.12
N MET A 13 0.38 -28.06 36.55
CA MET A 13 0.21 -26.90 35.66
C MET A 13 1.41 -26.71 34.72
N ILE A 14 2.64 -26.94 35.20
CA ILE A 14 3.85 -26.88 34.36
C ILE A 14 3.80 -27.98 33.29
N THR A 15 3.45 -29.22 33.67
CA THR A 15 3.34 -30.34 32.73
C THR A 15 2.26 -30.13 31.68
N ILE A 16 1.09 -29.60 32.07
CA ILE A 16 0.01 -29.28 31.11
C ILE A 16 0.45 -28.17 30.15
N THR A 17 1.13 -27.13 30.66
CA THR A 17 1.64 -26.03 29.82
C THR A 17 2.67 -26.54 28.81
N GLN A 18 3.55 -27.45 29.24
CA GLN A 18 4.54 -28.06 28.35
C GLN A 18 3.89 -28.93 27.28
N GLN A 19 2.92 -29.77 27.65
CA GLN A 19 2.18 -30.61 26.70
C GLN A 19 1.39 -29.80 25.67
N VAL A 20 0.81 -28.65 26.07
CA VAL A 20 0.13 -27.73 25.14
C VAL A 20 1.14 -27.06 24.21
N ASN A 21 2.30 -26.62 24.70
CA ASN A 21 3.37 -26.05 23.87
C ASN A 21 3.91 -27.06 22.86
N ASP A 22 4.11 -28.31 23.27
CA ASP A 22 4.61 -29.37 22.39
C ASP A 22 3.57 -29.71 21.31
N ALA A 23 2.27 -29.76 21.67
CA ALA A 23 1.18 -29.97 20.73
C ALA A 23 1.01 -28.80 19.73
N VAL A 24 1.15 -27.55 20.19
CA VAL A 24 1.13 -26.36 19.33
C VAL A 24 2.34 -26.35 18.39
N THR A 25 3.52 -26.69 18.88
CA THR A 25 4.75 -26.80 18.06
C THR A 25 4.61 -27.88 16.99
N MET A 26 4.00 -29.01 17.33
CA MET A 26 3.72 -30.09 16.38
C MET A 26 2.67 -29.70 15.33
N MET A 27 1.61 -28.99 15.72
CA MET A 27 0.56 -28.51 14.79
C MET A 27 1.05 -27.40 13.87
N VAL A 28 1.91 -26.51 14.36
CA VAL A 28 2.60 -25.48 13.55
C VAL A 28 3.61 -26.15 12.61
N GLY A 29 4.31 -27.20 13.03
CA GLY A 29 5.19 -27.99 12.18
C GLY A 29 4.46 -28.69 11.02
N ILE A 30 3.25 -29.22 11.25
CA ILE A 30 2.46 -29.93 10.23
C ILE A 30 1.81 -28.96 9.24
N THR A 31 1.35 -27.80 9.69
CA THR A 31 0.78 -26.76 8.81
C THR A 31 1.86 -26.01 8.03
N ALA A 32 3.04 -25.77 8.64
CA ALA A 32 4.21 -25.29 7.93
C ALA A 32 4.66 -26.29 6.87
N GLN A 33 4.81 -27.58 7.18
CA GLN A 33 5.22 -28.59 6.18
C GLN A 33 4.25 -28.70 4.98
N ALA A 34 2.95 -28.47 5.16
CA ALA A 34 1.98 -28.47 4.06
C ALA A 34 2.10 -27.22 3.16
N SER A 35 2.41 -26.04 3.72
CA SER A 35 2.68 -24.84 2.92
C SER A 35 4.09 -24.86 2.31
N THR A 36 5.09 -25.42 3.01
CA THR A 36 6.45 -25.62 2.50
C THR A 36 6.42 -26.61 1.33
N LEU A 37 5.63 -27.69 1.40
CA LEU A 37 5.46 -28.57 0.24
C LEU A 37 4.72 -27.87 -0.91
N SER A 38 3.74 -27.01 -0.67
CA SER A 38 3.06 -26.28 -1.75
C SER A 38 3.94 -25.21 -2.40
N THR A 39 4.66 -24.43 -1.61
CA THR A 39 5.57 -23.35 -2.08
C THR A 39 6.85 -23.92 -2.66
N VAL A 40 7.46 -24.95 -2.07
CA VAL A 40 8.61 -25.65 -2.66
C VAL A 40 8.19 -26.48 -3.87
N HIS A 41 6.99 -27.08 -3.90
CA HIS A 41 6.50 -27.76 -5.10
C HIS A 41 6.18 -26.76 -6.20
N ARG A 42 5.59 -25.59 -5.88
CA ARG A 42 5.34 -24.48 -6.82
C ARG A 42 6.64 -23.87 -7.33
N LEU A 43 7.64 -23.66 -6.48
CA LEU A 43 8.97 -23.22 -6.88
C LEU A 43 9.67 -24.32 -7.73
N ARG A 44 9.59 -25.60 -7.37
CA ARG A 44 10.13 -26.72 -8.17
C ARG A 44 9.44 -26.92 -9.52
N THR A 45 8.12 -26.69 -9.60
CA THR A 45 7.36 -26.83 -10.85
C THR A 45 7.46 -25.59 -11.72
N GLN A 46 7.60 -24.39 -11.14
CA GLN A 46 7.88 -23.15 -11.87
C GLN A 46 9.35 -23.07 -12.35
N THR A 47 10.32 -23.66 -11.64
CA THR A 47 11.72 -23.79 -12.15
C THR A 47 11.87 -24.77 -13.31
N ARG A 48 10.80 -25.47 -13.73
CA ARG A 48 10.80 -26.29 -14.96
C ARG A 48 10.22 -25.58 -16.18
N VAL A 49 9.64 -24.38 -16.03
CA VAL A 49 9.08 -23.59 -17.13
C VAL A 49 9.36 -22.09 -16.88
N ASP A 50 10.43 -21.59 -17.49
CA ASP A 50 10.70 -20.18 -17.89
C ASP A 50 10.68 -19.03 -16.85
N ALA A 51 10.68 -19.26 -15.54
CA ALA A 51 10.74 -18.16 -14.57
C ALA A 51 12.16 -17.59 -14.34
N ASP A 52 12.32 -16.26 -14.40
CA ASP A 52 13.57 -15.52 -14.17
C ASP A 52 14.03 -15.61 -12.70
N PRO A 53 15.18 -16.28 -12.41
CA PRO A 53 15.71 -16.40 -11.05
C PRO A 53 16.10 -15.06 -10.41
N MET A 54 16.34 -14.00 -11.19
CA MET A 54 16.66 -12.67 -10.66
C MET A 54 15.44 -11.98 -10.04
N ALA A 55 14.24 -12.18 -10.59
CA ALA A 55 13.00 -11.62 -10.04
C ALA A 55 12.71 -12.20 -8.64
N ALA A 56 12.91 -13.52 -8.47
CA ALA A 56 12.75 -14.19 -7.18
C ALA A 56 13.76 -13.70 -6.13
N LEU A 57 14.98 -13.36 -6.56
CA LEU A 57 16.03 -12.86 -5.67
C LEU A 57 15.73 -11.44 -5.16
N VAL A 58 15.21 -10.57 -6.03
CA VAL A 58 14.78 -9.20 -5.68
C VAL A 58 13.63 -9.23 -4.67
N GLU A 59 12.63 -10.10 -4.87
CA GLU A 59 11.53 -10.26 -3.90
C GLU A 59 12.02 -10.75 -2.52
N LEU A 60 13.02 -11.63 -2.49
CA LEU A 60 13.59 -12.16 -1.25
C LEU A 60 14.41 -11.10 -0.50
N GLU A 61 15.22 -10.30 -1.22
CA GLU A 61 15.96 -9.18 -0.64
C GLU A 61 15.02 -8.09 -0.09
N ASP A 62 13.97 -7.74 -0.83
CA ASP A 62 13.00 -6.74 -0.40
C ASP A 62 12.23 -7.22 0.82
N SER A 63 11.89 -8.51 0.87
CA SER A 63 11.28 -9.15 2.05
C SER A 63 12.21 -9.08 3.27
N ALA A 64 13.50 -9.37 3.11
CA ALA A 64 14.49 -9.28 4.19
C ALA A 64 14.72 -7.84 4.68
N ARG A 65 14.70 -6.86 3.77
CA ARG A 65 14.81 -5.43 4.12
C ARG A 65 13.57 -4.91 4.84
N VAL A 66 12.38 -5.36 4.45
CA VAL A 66 11.12 -5.07 5.16
C VAL A 66 11.15 -5.64 6.58
N LEU A 67 11.63 -6.87 6.72
CA LEU A 67 11.88 -7.53 8.00
C LEU A 67 12.86 -6.73 8.86
N GLN A 68 13.96 -6.27 8.28
CA GLN A 68 14.97 -5.48 8.97
C GLN A 68 14.42 -4.12 9.41
N ALA A 69 13.59 -3.45 8.59
CA ALA A 69 12.93 -2.20 8.93
C ALA A 69 11.89 -2.39 10.04
N PHE A 70 11.10 -3.46 9.99
CA PHE A 70 10.15 -3.84 11.05
C PHE A 70 10.88 -4.13 12.37
N MET A 71 11.98 -4.89 12.30
CA MET A 71 12.84 -5.18 13.46
C MET A 71 13.64 -3.96 13.95
N ALA A 72 13.92 -2.96 13.12
CA ALA A 72 14.47 -1.69 13.61
C ALA A 72 13.40 -0.86 14.33
N PHE A 73 12.16 -0.94 13.86
CA PHE A 73 11.04 -0.15 14.35
C PHE A 73 10.43 -0.66 15.66
N VAL A 74 10.22 -1.98 15.80
CA VAL A 74 9.75 -2.60 17.04
C VAL A 74 10.65 -2.24 18.25
N TYR A 75 11.91 -1.84 17.97
CA TYR A 75 12.93 -1.58 18.97
C TYR A 75 13.48 -0.15 18.93
N ALA A 76 12.89 0.75 18.15
CA ALA A 76 13.19 2.17 18.28
C ALA A 76 12.86 2.58 19.73
N PRO A 77 13.76 3.28 20.45
CA PRO A 77 13.61 3.54 21.88
C PRO A 77 12.41 4.47 22.11
N ARG A 78 11.23 3.89 22.32
CA ARG A 78 10.02 4.60 22.73
C ARG A 78 9.38 3.89 23.90
N ARG A 79 8.89 4.70 24.85
CA ARG A 79 8.41 4.32 26.18
C ARG A 79 7.09 3.54 26.13
N VAL A 80 7.09 2.32 25.59
CA VAL A 80 5.98 1.38 25.75
C VAL A 80 6.55 0.10 26.35
N ARG A 81 6.31 -0.12 27.65
CA ARG A 81 6.58 -1.41 28.29
C ARG A 81 5.60 -2.43 27.70
N SER A 82 6.00 -3.13 26.65
CA SER A 82 5.20 -4.22 26.09
C SER A 82 5.49 -5.52 26.85
N PRO A 83 4.47 -6.35 27.12
CA PRO A 83 4.65 -7.67 27.75
C PRO A 83 5.45 -8.64 26.87
N TRP A 84 5.77 -8.28 25.63
CA TRP A 84 6.44 -9.12 24.63
C TRP A 84 7.94 -8.86 24.51
N SER A 85 8.51 -7.97 25.32
CA SER A 85 9.92 -7.55 25.22
C SER A 85 10.93 -8.71 25.24
N GLY A 86 10.62 -9.81 25.95
CA GLY A 86 11.45 -11.02 25.98
C GLY A 86 11.44 -11.81 24.67
N SER A 87 10.25 -12.15 24.14
CA SER A 87 10.10 -12.89 22.88
C SER A 87 10.67 -12.13 21.69
N PHE A 88 10.48 -10.81 21.70
CA PHE A 88 11.11 -9.91 20.73
C PHE A 88 12.64 -10.02 20.84
N LYS A 89 13.23 -9.80 22.02
CA LYS A 89 14.69 -9.87 22.20
C LYS A 89 15.30 -11.17 21.68
N ALA A 90 14.66 -12.33 21.94
CA ALA A 90 15.12 -13.62 21.43
C ALA A 90 15.09 -13.68 19.88
N LEU A 91 13.99 -13.23 19.26
CA LEU A 91 13.87 -13.16 17.80
C LEU A 91 14.93 -12.24 17.18
N LYS A 92 15.29 -11.14 17.85
CA LYS A 92 16.35 -10.22 17.42
C LYS A 92 17.71 -10.88 17.43
N GLU A 93 18.08 -11.53 18.54
CA GLU A 93 19.39 -12.17 18.69
C GLU A 93 19.55 -13.28 17.64
N GLU A 94 18.48 -14.04 17.38
CA GLU A 94 18.45 -15.06 16.34
C GLU A 94 18.49 -14.47 14.92
N ALA A 95 17.68 -13.45 14.62
CA ALA A 95 17.70 -12.77 13.32
C ALA A 95 19.06 -12.10 13.05
N GLN A 96 19.69 -11.50 14.07
CA GLN A 96 21.05 -10.98 13.96
C GLN A 96 22.07 -12.09 13.74
N SER A 97 21.95 -13.23 14.43
CA SER A 97 22.82 -14.39 14.20
C SER A 97 22.70 -14.91 12.77
N LEU A 98 21.49 -14.99 12.22
CA LEU A 98 21.23 -15.42 10.84
C LEU A 98 21.74 -14.40 9.82
N LEU A 99 21.54 -13.10 10.07
CA LEU A 99 22.10 -12.03 9.23
C LEU A 99 23.63 -12.02 9.24
N VAL A 100 24.26 -12.24 10.39
CA VAL A 100 25.72 -12.34 10.51
C VAL A 100 26.23 -13.58 9.79
N ALA A 101 25.57 -14.74 9.95
CA ALA A 101 25.90 -15.95 9.21
C ALA A 101 25.79 -15.74 7.68
N ALA A 102 24.70 -15.12 7.24
CA ALA A 102 24.45 -14.80 5.83
C ALA A 102 25.41 -13.75 5.26
N SER A 103 25.87 -12.79 6.06
CA SER A 103 26.86 -11.78 5.64
C SER A 103 28.27 -12.37 5.58
N SER A 104 28.60 -13.29 6.50
CA SER A 104 29.91 -13.95 6.54
C SER A 104 30.15 -14.91 5.37
N SER A 105 29.09 -15.39 4.71
CA SER A 105 29.21 -16.15 3.46
C SER A 105 29.43 -15.25 2.23
N ALA A 106 29.02 -13.98 2.29
CA ALA A 106 29.17 -13.00 1.21
C ALA A 106 30.56 -12.34 1.15
N ASP A 107 31.31 -12.31 2.26
CA ASP A 107 32.60 -11.59 2.37
C ASP A 107 33.81 -12.32 1.74
N ARG A 108 33.59 -13.48 1.10
CA ARG A 108 34.62 -14.09 0.24
C ARG A 108 34.65 -13.32 -1.08
N LYS A 109 35.64 -12.43 -1.22
CA LYS A 109 36.03 -11.72 -2.45
C LYS A 109 36.43 -12.68 -3.58
N ILE A 110 35.50 -13.47 -4.08
CA ILE A 110 35.60 -14.17 -5.35
C ILE A 110 34.68 -13.40 -6.29
N PRO A 111 35.15 -12.94 -7.47
CA PRO A 111 34.26 -12.32 -8.45
C PRO A 111 33.16 -13.33 -8.75
N ILE A 112 31.90 -12.95 -8.48
CA ILE A 112 30.75 -13.80 -8.73
C ILE A 112 30.57 -13.90 -10.25
N GLN A 113 31.32 -14.80 -10.89
CA GLN A 113 30.84 -15.51 -12.06
C GLN A 113 29.80 -16.51 -11.53
N TYR A 114 28.53 -16.29 -11.86
CA TYR A 114 27.45 -17.20 -11.50
C TYR A 114 27.61 -18.50 -12.31
N ASP A 115 28.30 -19.47 -11.71
CA ASP A 115 28.48 -20.83 -12.23
C ASP A 115 27.49 -21.84 -11.62
N GLY A 116 26.52 -21.38 -10.82
CA GLY A 116 25.54 -22.26 -10.17
C GLY A 116 26.07 -23.00 -8.95
N THR A 117 27.07 -22.46 -8.26
CA THR A 117 27.61 -23.06 -7.04
C THR A 117 26.72 -22.93 -5.80
N THR A 118 26.86 -23.94 -4.93
CA THR A 118 26.06 -24.28 -3.74
C THR A 118 25.91 -23.16 -2.69
N GLY A 119 26.76 -22.12 -2.72
CA GLY A 119 26.75 -21.03 -1.75
C GLY A 119 25.59 -20.04 -1.91
N SER A 120 25.19 -19.72 -3.14
CA SER A 120 24.04 -18.83 -3.41
C SER A 120 22.71 -19.50 -3.04
N ILE A 121 22.61 -20.81 -3.26
CA ILE A 121 21.46 -21.63 -2.88
C ILE A 121 21.31 -21.69 -1.35
N GLN A 122 22.41 -21.84 -0.60
CA GLN A 122 22.36 -21.87 0.86
C GLN A 122 21.93 -20.51 1.44
N TYR A 123 22.46 -19.40 0.93
CA TYR A 123 22.05 -18.06 1.37
C TYR A 123 20.55 -17.82 1.17
N LEU A 124 19.99 -18.19 0.00
CA LEU A 124 18.56 -18.04 -0.28
C LEU A 124 17.72 -18.98 0.60
N SER A 125 18.20 -20.19 0.86
CA SER A 125 17.55 -21.14 1.78
C SER A 125 17.51 -20.59 3.22
N ASP A 126 18.60 -19.98 3.68
CA ASP A 126 18.68 -19.40 5.02
C ASP A 126 17.78 -18.16 5.15
N LEU A 127 17.73 -17.31 4.11
CA LEU A 127 16.83 -16.15 4.06
C LEU A 127 15.35 -16.57 4.04
N ALA A 128 15.00 -17.60 3.25
CA ALA A 128 13.65 -18.15 3.20
C ALA A 128 13.24 -18.73 4.55
N THR A 129 14.16 -19.44 5.24
CA THR A 129 13.92 -19.98 6.58
C THR A 129 13.68 -18.86 7.61
N LEU A 130 14.47 -17.78 7.55
CA LEU A 130 14.28 -16.60 8.41
C LEU A 130 12.91 -15.95 8.14
N TYR A 131 12.54 -15.79 6.87
CA TYR A 131 11.24 -15.24 6.48
C TYR A 131 10.09 -16.10 7.03
N GLU A 132 10.11 -17.41 6.83
CA GLU A 132 9.10 -18.33 7.36
C GLU A 132 8.99 -18.25 8.88
N ARG A 133 10.11 -18.17 9.61
CA ARG A 133 10.11 -18.04 11.07
C ARG A 133 9.49 -16.73 11.53
N VAL A 134 9.77 -15.61 10.86
CA VAL A 134 9.17 -14.33 11.23
C VAL A 134 7.70 -14.27 10.84
N VAL A 135 7.30 -14.81 9.69
CA VAL A 135 5.88 -14.94 9.36
C VAL A 135 5.18 -15.82 10.39
N GLY A 136 5.77 -16.95 10.79
CA GLY A 136 5.25 -17.82 11.85
C GLY A 136 5.15 -17.12 13.20
N PHE A 137 6.15 -16.32 13.57
CA PHE A 137 6.14 -15.51 14.78
C PHE A 137 5.04 -14.45 14.74
N LEU A 138 4.92 -13.70 13.64
CA LEU A 138 3.88 -12.68 13.45
C LEU A 138 2.48 -13.30 13.42
N ALA A 139 2.33 -14.47 12.80
CA ALA A 139 1.09 -15.25 12.83
C ALA A 139 0.77 -15.75 14.25
N GLY A 140 1.79 -16.14 15.03
CA GLY A 140 1.67 -16.55 16.43
C GLY A 140 1.28 -15.41 17.37
N LEU A 141 1.69 -14.18 17.07
CA LEU A 141 1.17 -12.98 17.73
C LEU A 141 -0.30 -12.69 17.37
N GLY A 142 -0.77 -13.27 16.26
CA GLY A 142 -2.18 -13.31 15.89
C GLY A 142 -2.84 -11.93 15.74
N ARG A 143 -4.05 -11.80 16.30
CA ARG A 143 -4.84 -10.57 16.19
C ARG A 143 -4.28 -9.41 17.03
N ASP A 144 -3.44 -9.69 18.02
CA ASP A 144 -2.99 -8.70 18.99
C ASP A 144 -2.01 -7.69 18.39
N VAL A 145 -1.34 -8.03 17.29
CA VAL A 145 -0.44 -7.13 16.54
C VAL A 145 -1.19 -6.16 15.66
N ILE A 146 -2.42 -6.49 15.25
CA ILE A 146 -3.19 -5.71 14.27
C ILE A 146 -3.45 -4.29 14.79
N PRO A 147 -3.93 -4.06 16.02
CA PRO A 147 -4.12 -2.71 16.54
C PRO A 147 -2.82 -1.89 16.57
N VAL A 148 -1.70 -2.51 16.94
CA VAL A 148 -0.39 -1.85 17.01
C VAL A 148 0.07 -1.41 15.62
N CYS A 149 -0.05 -2.28 14.62
CA CYS A 149 0.27 -1.96 13.23
C CYS A 149 -0.64 -0.85 12.68
N VAL A 150 -1.95 -0.94 12.95
CA VAL A 150 -2.95 0.04 12.50
C VAL A 150 -2.70 1.42 13.11
N ASP A 151 -2.44 1.50 14.43
CA ASP A 151 -2.20 2.76 15.11
C ASP A 151 -0.92 3.46 14.61
N HIS A 152 0.14 2.69 14.38
CA HIS A 152 1.37 3.25 13.82
C HIS A 152 1.23 3.64 12.36
N LEU A 153 0.61 2.80 11.54
CA LEU A 153 0.34 3.14 10.14
C LEU A 153 -0.55 4.39 10.06
N ARG A 154 -1.55 4.53 10.94
CA ARG A 154 -2.38 5.75 11.05
C ARG A 154 -1.55 6.96 11.43
N ALA A 155 -0.71 6.85 12.46
CA ALA A 155 0.12 7.96 12.92
C ALA A 155 1.12 8.43 11.85
N ASP A 156 1.63 7.51 11.03
CA ASP A 156 2.65 7.80 10.03
C ASP A 156 2.05 8.21 8.66
N LEU A 157 0.89 7.67 8.28
CA LEU A 157 0.13 8.15 7.11
C LEU A 157 -0.39 9.59 7.26
N MET A 158 -0.46 10.09 8.50
CA MET A 158 -0.79 11.48 8.78
C MET A 158 0.41 12.41 8.70
N ARG A 159 1.64 11.87 8.61
CA ARG A 159 2.87 12.64 8.44
C ARG A 159 3.32 12.56 6.98
N ASP A 160 3.37 13.70 6.31
CA ASP A 160 3.84 13.79 4.92
C ASP A 160 5.33 13.39 4.76
N ALA A 161 6.08 13.37 5.87
CA ALA A 161 7.49 12.97 5.93
C ALA A 161 7.75 11.61 6.62
N GLY A 162 6.72 10.76 6.76
CA GLY A 162 6.89 9.42 7.35
C GLY A 162 7.77 8.51 6.48
N ASP A 163 8.50 7.58 7.10
CA ASP A 163 9.41 6.64 6.44
C ASP A 163 8.63 5.65 5.56
N THR A 164 8.77 5.79 4.23
CA THR A 164 8.10 4.93 3.25
C THR A 164 8.36 3.44 3.50
N ARG A 165 9.57 3.05 3.92
CA ARG A 165 9.92 1.65 4.15
C ARG A 165 9.19 1.08 5.35
N LEU A 166 9.09 1.87 6.42
CA LEU A 166 8.32 1.49 7.59
C LEU A 166 6.84 1.30 7.23
N LYS A 167 6.26 2.23 6.46
CA LYS A 167 4.86 2.11 6.01
C LYS A 167 4.65 0.84 5.20
N CYS A 168 5.51 0.57 4.21
CA CYS A 168 5.42 -0.64 3.38
C CYS A 168 5.59 -1.91 4.22
N GLY A 169 6.51 -1.91 5.18
CA GLY A 169 6.71 -3.04 6.08
C GLY A 169 5.51 -3.33 6.98
N LEU A 170 4.91 -2.30 7.57
CA LEU A 170 3.67 -2.45 8.35
C LEU A 170 2.51 -2.97 7.48
N ILE A 171 2.41 -2.50 6.24
CA ILE A 171 1.38 -2.96 5.30
C ILE A 171 1.60 -4.42 4.91
N ASN A 172 2.83 -4.87 4.69
CA ASN A 172 3.14 -6.28 4.40
C ASN A 172 2.74 -7.20 5.56
N VAL A 173 2.99 -6.78 6.81
CA VAL A 173 2.52 -7.54 7.97
C VAL A 173 0.98 -7.65 7.96
N LEU A 174 0.27 -6.56 7.62
CA LEU A 174 -1.18 -6.59 7.51
C LEU A 174 -1.68 -7.45 6.33
N GLU A 175 -0.96 -7.47 5.20
CA GLU A 175 -1.25 -8.36 4.06
C GLU A 175 -1.13 -9.83 4.48
N LEU A 176 -0.07 -10.18 5.21
CA LEU A 176 0.17 -11.55 5.70
C LEU A 176 -0.90 -12.02 6.71
N LEU A 177 -1.38 -11.10 7.56
CA LEU A 177 -2.48 -11.40 8.50
C LEU A 177 -3.85 -11.51 7.81
N SER A 178 -3.95 -11.12 6.54
CA SER A 178 -5.09 -11.33 5.63
C SER A 178 -6.46 -11.00 6.26
N VAL A 179 -7.41 -11.92 6.25
CA VAL A 179 -8.80 -11.75 6.73
C VAL A 179 -8.92 -11.26 8.17
N HIS A 180 -7.88 -11.43 8.99
CA HIS A 180 -7.89 -10.93 10.37
C HIS A 180 -7.63 -9.42 10.47
N ALA A 181 -7.02 -8.80 9.45
CA ALA A 181 -6.69 -7.38 9.42
C ALA A 181 -7.84 -6.46 8.92
N ALA A 182 -9.10 -6.86 9.13
CA ALA A 182 -10.27 -6.08 8.71
C ALA A 182 -10.30 -4.66 9.32
N GLU A 183 -9.76 -4.48 10.52
CA GLU A 183 -9.66 -3.18 11.21
C GLU A 183 -8.69 -2.21 10.51
N ALA A 184 -7.75 -2.72 9.71
CA ALA A 184 -6.77 -1.92 8.98
C ALA A 184 -7.32 -1.29 7.69
N VAL A 185 -8.47 -1.76 7.19
CA VAL A 185 -9.04 -1.37 5.90
C VAL A 185 -9.17 0.15 5.72
N PRO A 186 -9.67 0.95 6.70
CA PRO A 186 -9.75 2.40 6.53
C PRO A 186 -8.36 3.07 6.35
N CYS A 187 -7.34 2.58 7.06
CA CYS A 187 -5.98 3.08 6.94
C CYS A 187 -5.37 2.72 5.58
N LEU A 188 -5.56 1.49 5.12
CA LEU A 188 -5.08 1.05 3.81
C LEU A 188 -5.76 1.81 2.66
N ILE A 189 -7.07 2.06 2.73
CA ILE A 189 -7.78 2.92 1.77
C ILE A 189 -7.18 4.33 1.76
N THR A 190 -6.84 4.88 2.93
CA THR A 190 -6.19 6.18 3.05
C THR A 190 -4.80 6.18 2.39
N ALA A 191 -4.02 5.11 2.58
CA ALA A 191 -2.72 4.94 1.95
C ALA A 191 -2.80 4.93 0.42
N VAL A 192 -3.73 4.15 -0.16
CA VAL A 192 -3.97 4.12 -1.62
C VAL A 192 -4.36 5.48 -2.18
N ARG A 193 -5.12 6.29 -1.43
CA ARG A 193 -5.58 7.61 -1.88
C ARG A 193 -4.52 8.70 -1.78
N LYS A 194 -3.75 8.71 -0.68
CA LYS A 194 -2.77 9.77 -0.39
C LYS A 194 -1.51 9.61 -1.21
N ASP A 195 -1.00 8.40 -1.31
CA ASP A 195 0.26 8.13 -2.01
C ASP A 195 -0.06 7.92 -3.50
N LYS A 196 0.05 8.99 -4.29
CA LYS A 196 -0.22 8.99 -5.74
C LYS A 196 0.87 8.27 -6.53
N GLY A 197 1.18 7.03 -6.16
CA GLY A 197 1.91 6.08 -7.00
C GLY A 197 3.20 5.63 -6.37
N GLY A 198 3.44 6.04 -5.12
CA GLY A 198 4.52 5.50 -4.33
C GLY A 198 4.25 4.07 -3.89
N GLU A 199 5.33 3.43 -3.48
CA GLU A 199 5.41 2.06 -3.01
C GLU A 199 4.32 1.71 -1.98
N THR A 200 4.02 2.65 -1.06
CA THR A 200 2.99 2.48 -0.01
C THR A 200 1.62 2.18 -0.60
N SER A 201 1.25 2.85 -1.69
CA SER A 201 -0.06 2.65 -2.34
C SER A 201 -0.18 1.29 -3.00
N VAL A 202 0.91 0.79 -3.61
CA VAL A 202 0.98 -0.51 -4.26
C VAL A 202 0.80 -1.62 -3.23
N PHE A 203 1.58 -1.58 -2.16
CA PHE A 203 1.45 -2.52 -1.04
C PHE A 203 0.06 -2.44 -0.38
N ALA A 204 -0.48 -1.22 -0.20
CA ALA A 204 -1.81 -1.07 0.40
C ALA A 204 -2.92 -1.66 -0.49
N ALA A 205 -2.82 -1.52 -1.82
CA ALA A 205 -3.76 -2.12 -2.75
C ALA A 205 -3.73 -3.67 -2.65
N ARG A 206 -2.53 -4.27 -2.64
CA ARG A 206 -2.35 -5.72 -2.47
C ARG A 206 -2.93 -6.22 -1.15
N ALA A 207 -2.62 -5.54 -0.05
CA ALA A 207 -3.14 -5.85 1.28
C ALA A 207 -4.68 -5.81 1.31
N LEU A 208 -5.31 -4.80 0.71
CA LEU A 208 -6.78 -4.72 0.59
C LEU A 208 -7.38 -5.90 -0.19
N GLY A 209 -6.68 -6.35 -1.25
CA GLY A 209 -7.01 -7.56 -2.00
C GLY A 209 -6.96 -8.82 -1.14
N ALA A 210 -5.87 -9.02 -0.40
CA ALA A 210 -5.64 -10.17 0.47
C ALA A 210 -6.62 -10.24 1.67
N ILE A 211 -7.04 -9.09 2.20
CA ILE A 211 -8.07 -9.00 3.24
C ILE A 211 -9.46 -9.35 2.67
N GLY A 212 -9.67 -9.22 1.36
CA GLY A 212 -10.99 -9.34 0.74
C GLY A 212 -11.89 -8.14 1.06
N ALA A 213 -11.30 -6.95 1.20
CA ALA A 213 -11.98 -5.75 1.68
C ALA A 213 -12.99 -5.19 0.66
N GLY A 214 -14.24 -5.67 0.72
CA GLY A 214 -15.31 -5.27 -0.20
C GLY A 214 -15.64 -3.76 -0.23
N THR A 215 -15.33 -3.03 0.84
CA THR A 215 -15.49 -1.57 0.92
C THR A 215 -14.42 -0.80 0.12
N ALA A 216 -13.31 -1.44 -0.22
CA ALA A 216 -12.23 -0.84 -1.00
C ALA A 216 -12.47 -0.86 -2.52
N VAL A 217 -13.48 -1.60 -3.00
CA VAL A 217 -13.76 -1.79 -4.44
C VAL A 217 -13.88 -0.46 -5.18
N SER A 218 -14.63 0.51 -4.65
CA SER A 218 -14.82 1.80 -5.31
C SER A 218 -13.50 2.57 -5.49
N VAL A 219 -12.60 2.51 -4.50
CA VAL A 219 -11.30 3.20 -4.55
C VAL A 219 -10.35 2.50 -5.51
N LEU A 220 -10.29 1.17 -5.50
CA LEU A 220 -9.46 0.40 -6.42
C LEU A 220 -9.94 0.55 -7.88
N THR A 221 -11.25 0.59 -8.12
CA THR A 221 -11.81 0.88 -9.45
C THR A 221 -11.41 2.28 -9.94
N GLN A 222 -11.49 3.30 -9.08
CA GLN A 222 -11.04 4.65 -9.42
C GLN A 222 -9.55 4.70 -9.79
N VAL A 223 -8.71 3.91 -9.11
CA VAL A 223 -7.28 3.79 -9.44
C VAL A 223 -7.09 3.21 -10.84
N CYS A 224 -7.84 2.17 -11.19
CA CYS A 224 -7.81 1.56 -12.53
C CYS A 224 -8.32 2.52 -13.63
N GLU A 225 -9.38 3.29 -13.36
CA GLU A 225 -10.04 4.14 -14.36
C GLU A 225 -9.31 5.45 -14.67
N LYS A 226 -8.54 6.00 -13.71
CA LYS A 226 -7.84 7.28 -13.88
C LYS A 226 -6.82 7.20 -15.01
N LYS A 227 -7.19 7.57 -16.25
CA LYS A 227 -6.37 7.47 -17.47
C LYS A 227 -4.99 8.16 -17.40
N LYS A 228 -4.84 9.20 -16.59
CA LYS A 228 -3.58 9.96 -16.43
C LYS A 228 -3.06 9.85 -15.00
N TRP A 229 -2.15 8.91 -14.77
CA TRP A 229 -1.24 9.02 -13.63
C TRP A 229 0.07 9.56 -14.18
N PHE A 230 0.38 10.79 -13.80
CA PHE A 230 1.65 11.39 -14.16
C PHE A 230 2.73 10.73 -13.29
N PRO A 231 3.86 10.29 -13.88
CA PRO A 231 5.02 9.91 -13.07
C PRO A 231 5.40 11.13 -12.22
N PHE A 232 5.23 11.01 -10.91
CA PHE A 232 5.55 12.10 -9.99
C PHE A 232 7.05 12.06 -9.75
N PHE A 233 7.77 13.05 -10.27
CA PHE A 233 9.19 13.20 -10.04
C PHE A 233 9.42 14.03 -8.77
N ARG A 234 9.96 13.40 -7.72
CA ARG A 234 10.57 14.18 -6.63
C ARG A 234 11.98 14.57 -7.06
N LYS A 235 12.24 15.87 -7.16
CA LYS A 235 13.54 16.41 -7.60
C LYS A 235 14.63 15.93 -6.62
N GLY A 236 15.51 15.03 -7.08
CA GLY A 236 16.63 14.49 -6.30
C GLY A 236 16.55 13.00 -5.92
N GLU A 237 15.44 12.30 -6.19
CA GLU A 237 15.35 10.85 -5.94
C GLU A 237 15.60 10.07 -7.25
N THR A 238 16.51 9.08 -7.21
CA THR A 238 16.92 8.25 -8.36
C THR A 238 16.01 7.04 -8.62
N LYS A 239 15.00 6.80 -7.77
CA LYS A 239 14.10 5.65 -7.92
C LYS A 239 12.91 5.99 -8.80
N TYR A 240 12.76 5.23 -9.87
CA TYR A 240 11.58 5.22 -10.74
C TYR A 240 10.54 4.27 -10.17
N TRP A 241 9.31 4.75 -10.02
CA TRP A 241 8.15 3.91 -9.77
C TRP A 241 7.18 4.10 -10.91
N TYR A 242 6.85 3.01 -11.59
CA TYR A 242 5.95 3.07 -12.74
C TYR A 242 4.52 3.14 -12.21
N PRO A 243 3.72 4.14 -12.66
CA PRO A 243 2.28 4.17 -12.38
C PRO A 243 1.53 2.89 -12.82
N GLY A 244 2.15 2.06 -13.67
CA GLY A 244 1.66 0.73 -14.04
C GLY A 244 1.51 -0.22 -12.87
N ASP A 245 2.40 -0.13 -11.86
CA ASP A 245 2.45 -1.09 -10.75
C ASP A 245 1.24 -0.93 -9.83
N LEU A 246 0.81 0.30 -9.56
CA LEU A 246 -0.37 0.54 -8.73
C LEU A 246 -1.66 0.10 -9.44
N ARG A 247 -1.80 0.35 -10.74
CA ARG A 247 -2.98 -0.12 -11.49
C ARG A 247 -3.02 -1.63 -11.56
N ALA A 248 -1.89 -2.28 -11.82
CA ALA A 248 -1.78 -3.74 -11.83
C ALA A 248 -2.15 -4.32 -10.46
N ALA A 249 -1.57 -3.77 -9.38
CA ALA A 249 -1.90 -4.16 -8.01
C ALA A 249 -3.37 -3.93 -7.66
N ALA A 250 -3.97 -2.83 -8.10
CA ALA A 250 -5.39 -2.55 -7.88
C ALA A 250 -6.30 -3.52 -8.66
N ALA A 251 -5.95 -3.85 -9.90
CA ALA A 251 -6.68 -4.83 -10.71
C ALA A 251 -6.59 -6.24 -10.10
N GLU A 252 -5.41 -6.65 -9.65
CA GLU A 252 -5.21 -7.92 -8.94
C GLU A 252 -6.02 -7.95 -7.64
N ALA A 253 -5.97 -6.86 -6.85
CA ALA A 253 -6.72 -6.75 -5.61
C ALA A 253 -8.24 -6.86 -5.83
N LEU A 254 -8.77 -6.23 -6.88
CA LEU A 254 -10.19 -6.35 -7.27
C LEU A 254 -10.55 -7.81 -7.59
N GLU A 255 -9.68 -8.53 -8.29
CA GLU A 255 -9.92 -9.92 -8.65
C GLU A 255 -9.86 -10.84 -7.42
N ARG A 256 -8.93 -10.59 -6.49
CA ARG A 256 -8.90 -11.27 -5.18
C ARG A 256 -10.17 -11.01 -4.39
N ILE A 257 -10.66 -9.76 -4.32
CA ILE A 257 -11.90 -9.42 -3.62
C ILE A 257 -13.11 -10.13 -4.25
N ARG A 258 -13.20 -10.19 -5.59
CA ARG A 258 -14.25 -10.95 -6.28
C ARG A 258 -14.19 -12.42 -5.95
N SER A 259 -12.99 -13.00 -5.96
CA SER A 259 -12.74 -14.40 -5.61
C SER A 259 -13.15 -14.73 -4.18
N HIS A 260 -12.86 -13.85 -3.22
CA HIS A 260 -13.30 -13.98 -1.83
C HIS A 260 -14.83 -13.93 -1.67
N ARG A 261 -15.53 -13.17 -2.51
CA ARG A 261 -17.01 -13.14 -2.52
C ARG A 261 -17.61 -14.36 -3.22
N ALA A 262 -16.95 -14.85 -4.26
CA ALA A 262 -17.41 -15.98 -5.07
C ALA A 262 -17.13 -17.33 -4.41
N ALA A 263 -16.11 -17.42 -3.54
CA ALA A 263 -15.92 -18.57 -2.69
C ALA A 263 -17.20 -18.70 -1.85
N PRO A 264 -18.03 -19.76 -2.06
CA PRO A 264 -19.15 -20.01 -1.17
C PRO A 264 -18.54 -20.02 0.21
N LEU A 265 -19.07 -19.20 1.12
CA LEU A 265 -18.68 -19.21 2.52
C LEU A 265 -18.66 -20.68 2.91
N ARG A 266 -17.47 -21.31 2.87
CA ARG A 266 -17.31 -22.70 3.28
C ARG A 266 -17.86 -22.63 4.67
N ALA A 267 -18.95 -23.36 4.89
CA ALA A 267 -19.65 -23.42 6.15
C ALA A 267 -18.61 -23.88 7.17
N GLY A 268 -17.85 -22.92 7.69
CA GLY A 268 -17.17 -23.04 8.94
C GLY A 268 -18.30 -23.40 9.85
N ARG A 269 -18.24 -24.63 10.37
CA ARG A 269 -18.96 -25.02 11.57
C ARG A 269 -19.07 -23.76 12.42
N ALA A 270 -20.29 -23.29 12.61
CA ALA A 270 -20.56 -22.24 13.58
C ALA A 270 -19.92 -22.72 14.88
N THR A 271 -18.76 -22.18 15.23
CA THR A 271 -18.25 -22.26 16.59
C THR A 271 -19.31 -21.58 17.44
N PRO A 272 -19.97 -22.30 18.36
CA PRO A 272 -21.04 -21.76 19.17
C PRO A 272 -20.44 -20.90 20.27
N GLU A 273 -19.82 -19.76 19.94
CA GLU A 273 -19.16 -18.93 20.94
C GLU A 273 -19.06 -17.46 20.54
N ALA A 274 -20.10 -16.92 19.92
CA ALA A 274 -20.48 -15.55 20.26
C ALA A 274 -21.25 -15.66 21.58
N ALA A 275 -20.55 -15.53 22.70
CA ALA A 275 -21.15 -15.38 24.02
C ALA A 275 -22.21 -14.28 23.93
N SER A 276 -23.47 -14.69 23.78
CA SER A 276 -24.58 -13.76 23.64
C SER A 276 -24.61 -12.93 24.91
N VAL A 277 -24.36 -11.63 24.79
CA VAL A 277 -24.50 -10.68 25.90
C VAL A 277 -25.88 -10.92 26.51
N LEU A 278 -25.89 -11.45 27.74
CA LEU A 278 -27.10 -11.77 28.47
C LEU A 278 -27.55 -10.50 29.19
N VAL A 279 -28.70 -9.98 28.78
CA VAL A 279 -29.39 -8.89 29.49
C VAL A 279 -30.28 -9.49 30.57
N SER A 280 -30.29 -8.82 31.72
CA SER A 280 -31.11 -9.19 32.87
C SER A 280 -32.44 -8.44 32.81
N VAL A 281 -33.57 -9.16 32.78
CA VAL A 281 -34.92 -8.59 32.72
C VAL A 281 -35.75 -9.10 33.90
N ARG A 282 -36.55 -8.24 34.54
CA ARG A 282 -37.50 -8.67 35.59
C ARG A 282 -38.87 -8.97 34.98
N CYS A 283 -39.46 -10.10 35.37
CA CYS A 283 -40.82 -10.43 34.98
C CYS A 283 -41.83 -9.53 35.73
N PRO A 284 -42.76 -8.84 35.05
CA PRO A 284 -43.74 -7.95 35.70
C PRO A 284 -44.80 -8.70 36.52
N HIS A 285 -44.95 -10.02 36.34
CA HIS A 285 -45.99 -10.80 37.03
C HIS A 285 -45.53 -11.48 38.31
N CYS A 286 -44.25 -11.81 38.43
CA CYS A 286 -43.70 -12.53 39.59
C CYS A 286 -42.38 -11.96 40.10
N SER A 287 -41.90 -10.85 39.52
CA SER A 287 -40.66 -10.16 39.88
C SER A 287 -39.37 -10.97 39.73
N ALA A 288 -39.43 -12.20 39.19
CA ALA A 288 -38.25 -13.02 38.95
C ALA A 288 -37.32 -12.39 37.92
N GLN A 289 -36.01 -12.41 38.22
CA GLN A 289 -34.96 -11.95 37.33
C GLN A 289 -34.62 -13.06 36.31
N LEU A 290 -34.75 -12.74 35.02
CA LEU A 290 -34.52 -13.64 33.89
C LEU A 290 -33.30 -13.15 33.12
N LYS A 291 -32.44 -14.07 32.68
CA LYS A 291 -31.35 -13.78 31.73
C LYS A 291 -31.83 -14.12 30.33
N ALA A 292 -31.84 -13.14 29.44
CA ALA A 292 -32.19 -13.31 28.04
C ALA A 292 -31.05 -12.78 27.15
N PRO A 293 -30.80 -13.38 25.98
CA PRO A 293 -29.81 -12.83 25.05
C PRO A 293 -30.31 -11.50 24.47
N ALA A 294 -29.40 -10.54 24.23
CA ALA A 294 -29.74 -9.20 23.73
C ALA A 294 -30.63 -9.21 22.47
N ARG A 295 -30.49 -10.21 21.58
CA ARG A 295 -31.34 -10.41 20.39
C ARG A 295 -32.83 -10.68 20.68
N SER A 296 -33.18 -10.92 21.95
CA SER A 296 -34.55 -11.15 22.40
C SER A 296 -35.22 -9.87 22.90
N LEU A 297 -34.51 -8.72 22.95
CA LEU A 297 -35.11 -7.42 23.21
C LEU A 297 -36.23 -7.12 22.19
N GLY A 298 -37.37 -6.65 22.69
CA GLY A 298 -38.59 -6.39 21.91
C GLY A 298 -39.43 -7.64 21.59
N LYS A 299 -38.96 -8.86 21.90
CA LYS A 299 -39.72 -10.10 21.64
C LYS A 299 -40.51 -10.57 22.86
N LYS A 300 -41.62 -11.25 22.60
CA LYS A 300 -42.43 -11.93 23.62
C LYS A 300 -41.72 -13.21 24.07
N ALA A 301 -41.56 -13.40 25.37
CA ALA A 301 -41.00 -14.60 25.97
C ALA A 301 -41.81 -15.03 27.21
N ALA A 302 -41.96 -16.32 27.42
CA ALA A 302 -42.62 -16.85 28.62
C ALA A 302 -41.67 -16.80 29.82
N CYS A 303 -42.17 -16.32 30.97
CA CYS A 303 -41.41 -16.37 32.21
C CYS A 303 -41.24 -17.82 32.69
N LYS A 304 -39.98 -18.26 32.91
CA LYS A 304 -39.68 -19.61 33.44
C LYS A 304 -40.25 -19.90 34.83
N LYS A 305 -40.66 -18.87 35.60
CA LYS A 305 -41.20 -19.01 36.96
C LYS A 305 -42.73 -19.05 37.00
N CYS A 306 -43.41 -18.17 36.28
CA CYS A 306 -44.89 -18.05 36.36
C CYS A 306 -45.63 -18.40 35.05
N GLY A 307 -44.92 -18.75 33.98
CA GLY A 307 -45.51 -19.13 32.69
C GLY A 307 -46.11 -18.00 31.86
N LYS A 308 -46.38 -16.82 32.46
CA LYS A 308 -46.96 -15.67 31.75
C LYS A 308 -45.97 -15.08 30.74
N THR A 309 -46.51 -14.66 29.59
CA THR A 309 -45.75 -14.04 28.51
C THR A 309 -45.44 -12.59 28.83
N LEU A 310 -44.18 -12.20 28.75
CA LEU A 310 -43.72 -10.81 28.91
C LEU A 310 -42.97 -10.34 27.65
N MET A 311 -42.93 -9.03 27.44
CA MET A 311 -42.07 -8.42 26.43
C MET A 311 -40.73 -8.07 27.08
N ILE A 312 -39.62 -8.50 26.47
CA ILE A 312 -38.27 -8.25 26.99
C ILE A 312 -37.90 -6.81 26.63
N GLN A 313 -37.99 -5.89 27.60
CA GLN A 313 -37.54 -4.50 27.46
C GLN A 313 -36.18 -4.32 28.16
N GLU A 314 -35.36 -3.42 27.63
CA GLU A 314 -34.06 -3.09 28.21
C GLU A 314 -34.29 -2.26 29.48
N ILE A 315 -33.85 -2.78 30.62
CA ILE A 315 -33.82 -2.00 31.85
C ILE A 315 -32.60 -1.10 31.75
N PRO A 316 -32.73 0.24 31.77
CA PRO A 316 -31.58 1.13 31.76
C PRO A 316 -30.73 0.79 33.00
N SER A 317 -29.53 0.26 32.76
CA SER A 317 -28.61 -0.15 33.81
C SER A 317 -28.11 1.10 34.53
N THR A 318 -28.79 1.49 35.60
CA THR A 318 -28.37 2.59 36.48
C THR A 318 -27.12 2.14 37.24
N ARG A 319 -25.95 2.44 36.67
CA ARG A 319 -24.68 2.48 37.41
C ARG A 319 -23.84 3.62 36.85
N GLU A 320 -24.26 4.84 37.18
CA GLU A 320 -23.37 6.02 37.15
C GLU A 320 -22.32 5.84 38.25
N ALA A 321 -21.06 5.75 37.84
CA ALA A 321 -19.89 6.01 38.67
C ALA A 321 -19.46 7.47 38.43
N PRO A 322 -18.88 8.15 39.43
CA PRO A 322 -18.87 9.61 39.54
C PRO A 322 -17.96 10.31 38.52
N ALA A 323 -18.40 11.50 38.13
CA ALA A 323 -17.85 12.38 37.11
C ALA A 323 -16.37 12.77 37.36
N VAL A 324 -15.58 12.69 36.29
CA VAL A 324 -14.26 13.32 36.16
C VAL A 324 -14.46 14.70 35.51
N PRO A 325 -13.80 15.79 35.96
CA PRO A 325 -14.08 17.15 35.50
C PRO A 325 -13.60 17.36 34.06
N GLN A 326 -14.46 17.91 33.21
CA GLN A 326 -14.10 18.38 31.88
C GLN A 326 -13.34 19.70 31.98
N SER A 327 -12.06 19.68 31.59
CA SER A 327 -11.24 20.87 31.37
C SER A 327 -11.70 21.60 30.10
N GLN A 328 -12.12 22.84 30.27
CA GLN A 328 -12.33 23.81 29.22
C GLN A 328 -11.01 24.03 28.46
N SER A 329 -11.01 23.90 27.14
CA SER A 329 -9.93 24.36 26.28
C SER A 329 -10.44 25.48 25.38
N ASP A 330 -10.01 26.67 25.76
CA ASP A 330 -9.90 27.94 25.05
C ASP A 330 -10.21 27.93 23.55
N ALA A 331 -11.30 28.61 23.21
CA ALA A 331 -11.53 29.18 21.90
C ALA A 331 -10.45 30.24 21.62
N THR A 332 -9.48 29.87 20.79
CA THR A 332 -8.53 30.82 20.22
C THR A 332 -9.31 31.75 19.29
N THR A 333 -9.60 32.95 19.76
CA THR A 333 -10.13 34.05 18.95
C THR A 333 -9.04 34.45 17.96
N VAL A 334 -9.06 33.86 16.76
CA VAL A 334 -8.22 34.29 15.65
C VAL A 334 -8.61 35.73 15.34
N ALA A 335 -7.64 36.63 15.46
CA ALA A 335 -7.78 38.03 15.13
C ALA A 335 -8.50 38.18 13.78
N SER A 336 -9.62 38.90 13.80
CA SER A 336 -10.36 39.26 12.60
C SER A 336 -9.53 40.24 11.79
N ASP A 337 -8.63 39.73 10.94
CA ASP A 337 -8.29 40.42 9.70
C ASP A 337 -9.63 40.84 9.10
N GLY A 338 -9.83 42.13 8.84
CA GLY A 338 -11.09 42.70 8.32
C GLY A 338 -11.49 42.19 6.93
N SER A 339 -11.05 40.99 6.53
CA SER A 339 -11.41 40.31 5.31
C SER A 339 -12.92 40.04 5.28
N VAL A 340 -13.56 40.58 4.25
CA VAL A 340 -14.97 40.33 3.95
C VAL A 340 -15.09 38.92 3.40
N PHE A 341 -15.92 38.10 4.04
CA PHE A 341 -16.24 36.75 3.57
C PHE A 341 -17.56 36.76 2.80
N ILE A 342 -17.58 36.05 1.68
CA ILE A 342 -18.80 35.82 0.88
C ILE A 342 -19.24 34.35 0.98
N SER A 343 -20.53 34.12 0.83
CA SER A 343 -21.14 32.78 0.86
C SER A 343 -20.82 31.99 -0.41
N PHE A 344 -21.03 30.67 -0.36
CA PHE A 344 -20.87 29.80 -1.55
C PHE A 344 -21.74 30.23 -2.74
N ALA A 345 -22.97 30.68 -2.48
CA ALA A 345 -23.88 31.16 -3.53
C ALA A 345 -23.36 32.45 -4.20
N GLU A 346 -22.84 33.40 -3.41
CA GLU A 346 -22.24 34.64 -3.92
C GLU A 346 -20.95 34.35 -4.71
N ALA A 347 -20.12 33.43 -4.25
CA ALA A 347 -18.90 33.04 -4.95
C ALA A 347 -19.19 32.39 -6.32
N MET A 348 -20.25 31.57 -6.43
CA MET A 348 -20.69 31.01 -7.73
C MET A 348 -21.16 32.09 -8.69
N ALA A 349 -21.92 33.07 -8.20
CA ALA A 349 -22.41 34.19 -8.99
C ALA A 349 -21.25 35.04 -9.53
N GLU A 350 -20.26 35.32 -8.69
CA GLU A 350 -19.08 36.13 -9.06
C GLU A 350 -18.19 35.43 -10.10
N LEU A 351 -17.91 34.12 -9.91
CA LEU A 351 -17.03 33.37 -10.81
C LEU A 351 -17.73 32.86 -12.08
N ARG A 352 -19.05 32.94 -12.15
CA ARG A 352 -19.88 32.33 -13.21
C ARG A 352 -19.56 30.85 -13.43
N LYS A 353 -19.34 30.11 -12.33
CA LYS A 353 -19.03 28.67 -12.32
C LYS A 353 -20.19 27.88 -11.72
N SER A 354 -20.33 26.62 -12.14
CA SER A 354 -21.27 25.70 -11.50
C SER A 354 -20.78 25.31 -10.09
N ALA A 355 -21.69 24.80 -9.25
CA ALA A 355 -21.35 24.33 -7.91
C ALA A 355 -20.26 23.24 -7.92
N GLU A 356 -20.30 22.34 -8.90
CA GLU A 356 -19.32 21.27 -9.09
C GLU A 356 -17.93 21.83 -9.42
N GLN A 357 -17.87 22.82 -10.30
CA GLN A 357 -16.61 23.48 -10.68
C GLN A 357 -16.02 24.26 -9.50
N LEU A 358 -16.84 25.00 -8.74
CA LEU A 358 -16.36 25.71 -7.56
C LEU A 358 -15.86 24.74 -6.49
N THR A 359 -16.51 23.59 -6.32
CA THR A 359 -16.07 22.53 -5.40
C THR A 359 -14.74 21.90 -5.85
N ALA A 360 -14.54 21.72 -7.16
CA ALA A 360 -13.27 21.25 -7.72
C ALA A 360 -12.12 22.22 -7.44
N LEU A 361 -12.34 23.53 -7.62
CA LEU A 361 -11.33 24.56 -7.31
C LEU A 361 -10.94 24.56 -5.82
N VAL A 362 -11.89 24.30 -4.93
CA VAL A 362 -11.62 24.13 -3.49
C VAL A 362 -10.84 22.85 -3.22
N ALA A 363 -11.19 21.75 -3.89
CA ALA A 363 -10.51 20.46 -3.72
C ALA A 363 -9.07 20.45 -4.27
N GLU A 364 -8.82 21.23 -5.33
CA GLU A 364 -7.49 21.43 -5.93
C GLU A 364 -6.63 22.43 -5.12
N GLY A 365 -7.25 23.17 -4.20
CA GLY A 365 -6.57 24.13 -3.32
C GLY A 365 -6.34 25.49 -3.98
N GLU A 366 -6.97 25.77 -5.11
CA GLU A 366 -6.86 27.05 -5.83
C GLU A 366 -7.62 28.17 -5.11
N VAL A 367 -8.71 27.83 -4.40
CA VAL A 367 -9.48 28.77 -3.58
C VAL A 367 -9.60 28.24 -2.16
N ARG A 368 -9.29 29.07 -1.16
CA ARG A 368 -9.43 28.70 0.25
C ARG A 368 -10.88 28.85 0.71
N ALA A 369 -11.47 27.75 1.18
CA ALA A 369 -12.78 27.74 1.81
C ALA A 369 -12.65 27.64 3.33
N TYR A 370 -13.43 28.46 4.04
CA TYR A 370 -13.52 28.48 5.49
C TYR A 370 -14.88 27.94 5.91
N ARG A 371 -14.93 27.05 6.90
CA ARG A 371 -16.19 26.56 7.46
C ARG A 371 -16.63 27.49 8.57
N ASP A 372 -17.84 28.04 8.44
CA ASP A 372 -18.46 28.81 9.50
C ASP A 372 -19.06 27.88 10.56
N GLY A 373 -18.62 28.05 11.81
CA GLY A 373 -18.84 27.11 12.92
C GLY A 373 -20.31 26.83 13.22
N ASP A 374 -21.20 27.77 12.92
CA ASP A 374 -22.60 27.66 13.34
C ASP A 374 -23.48 26.88 12.36
N ARG A 375 -23.06 26.66 11.11
CA ARG A 375 -23.94 26.05 10.08
C ARG A 375 -23.24 25.12 9.09
N ASN A 376 -21.97 24.79 9.32
CA ASN A 376 -21.15 24.04 8.35
C ASN A 376 -21.18 24.67 6.94
N ALA A 377 -21.49 25.96 6.86
CA ALA A 377 -21.60 26.71 5.62
C ALA A 377 -20.20 27.14 5.19
N MET A 378 -19.88 26.94 3.91
CA MET A 378 -18.61 27.36 3.35
C MET A 378 -18.65 28.85 3.03
N LYS A 379 -17.61 29.56 3.48
CA LYS A 379 -17.35 30.98 3.22
C LYS A 379 -16.00 31.13 2.51
N PHE A 380 -15.92 32.11 1.62
CA PHE A 380 -14.74 32.41 0.83
C PHE A 380 -14.28 33.83 1.13
N ARG A 381 -12.97 34.08 1.16
CA ARG A 381 -12.47 35.45 1.22
C ARG A 381 -12.81 36.13 -0.11
N LYS A 382 -13.43 37.32 -0.05
CA LYS A 382 -13.83 38.07 -1.25
C LYS A 382 -12.62 38.37 -2.15
N ASP A 383 -11.47 38.65 -1.57
CA ASP A 383 -10.23 38.94 -2.30
C ASP A 383 -9.71 37.73 -3.09
N ASP A 384 -9.78 36.53 -2.52
CA ASP A 384 -9.37 35.29 -3.20
C ASP A 384 -10.24 35.03 -4.44
N ILE A 385 -11.56 35.25 -4.30
CA ILE A 385 -12.52 35.10 -5.40
C ILE A 385 -12.29 36.15 -6.48
N ALA A 386 -12.05 37.42 -6.09
CA ALA A 386 -11.75 38.49 -7.03
C ALA A 386 -10.43 38.24 -7.79
N SER A 387 -9.40 37.72 -7.11
CA SER A 387 -8.13 37.35 -7.75
C SER A 387 -8.33 36.22 -8.76
N MET A 388 -9.10 35.20 -8.41
CA MET A 388 -9.40 34.07 -9.29
C MET A 388 -10.19 34.51 -10.54
N SER A 389 -11.16 35.41 -10.36
CA SER A 389 -11.94 35.96 -11.48
C SER A 389 -11.04 36.65 -12.51
N ARG A 390 -10.03 37.41 -12.07
CA ARG A 390 -9.05 38.06 -12.96
C ARG A 390 -8.20 37.07 -13.75
N VAL A 391 -7.77 35.98 -13.13
CA VAL A 391 -6.97 34.93 -13.81
C VAL A 391 -7.81 34.27 -14.90
N LEU A 392 -9.06 33.91 -14.60
CA LEU A 392 -9.97 33.31 -15.58
C LEU A 392 -10.26 34.25 -16.75
N GLU A 393 -10.38 35.55 -16.50
CA GLU A 393 -10.56 36.55 -17.55
C GLU A 393 -9.32 36.67 -18.44
N GLN A 394 -8.11 36.64 -17.86
CA GLN A 394 -6.86 36.65 -18.62
C GLN A 394 -6.71 35.39 -19.50
N ASP A 395 -7.06 34.22 -19.00
CA ASP A 395 -7.01 32.96 -19.76
C ASP A 395 -8.02 32.95 -20.92
N ALA A 396 -9.22 33.51 -20.69
CA ALA A 396 -10.21 33.68 -21.75
C ALA A 396 -9.71 34.63 -22.84
N GLN A 397 -9.08 35.75 -22.46
CA GLN A 397 -8.48 36.69 -23.42
C GLN A 397 -7.30 36.08 -24.18
N ALA A 398 -6.45 35.28 -23.53
CA ALA A 398 -5.33 34.59 -24.16
C ALA A 398 -5.80 33.54 -25.18
N SER A 399 -6.87 32.82 -24.85
CA SER A 399 -7.51 31.85 -25.74
C SER A 399 -8.12 32.52 -26.97
N ALA A 400 -8.81 33.66 -26.79
CA ALA A 400 -9.37 34.43 -27.90
C ALA A 400 -8.29 34.98 -28.85
N ARG A 401 -7.15 35.46 -28.32
CA ARG A 401 -6.02 35.92 -29.14
C ARG A 401 -5.37 34.81 -29.95
N SER A 402 -5.32 33.59 -29.40
CA SER A 402 -4.74 32.44 -30.09
C SER A 402 -5.63 31.95 -31.24
N ALA A 403 -6.96 32.01 -31.08
CA ALA A 403 -7.91 31.62 -32.13
C ALA A 403 -7.85 32.54 -33.37
N ASN A 404 -7.59 33.84 -33.19
CA ASN A 404 -7.52 34.78 -34.32
C ASN A 404 -6.19 34.74 -35.09
N LYS A 405 -5.17 34.02 -34.60
CA LYS A 405 -3.84 33.98 -35.23
C LYS A 405 -3.69 32.88 -36.30
N SER A 406 -4.68 32.00 -36.48
CA SER A 406 -4.54 30.79 -37.31
C SER A 406 -5.24 30.83 -38.69
N THR A 407 -5.79 31.96 -39.15
CA THR A 407 -6.60 32.00 -40.38
C THR A 407 -5.86 32.42 -41.68
N ASP A 408 -4.57 32.72 -41.65
CA ASP A 408 -3.83 33.25 -42.83
C ASP A 408 -2.85 32.27 -43.51
N ALA A 409 -3.07 30.96 -43.40
CA ALA A 409 -2.26 29.98 -44.14
C ALA A 409 -2.96 29.54 -45.44
N SER A 410 -2.56 30.17 -46.55
CA SER A 410 -2.98 29.86 -47.93
C SER A 410 -2.57 28.43 -48.36
N PRO A 411 -3.40 27.68 -49.12
CA PRO A 411 -3.07 26.33 -49.56
C PRO A 411 -2.34 26.34 -50.92
N THR A 412 -1.15 25.75 -51.00
CA THR A 412 -0.43 25.53 -52.27
C THR A 412 -0.34 24.04 -52.62
N SER A 413 -1.01 23.69 -53.73
CA SER A 413 -0.84 22.58 -54.68
C SER A 413 -0.29 21.21 -54.24
N GLY A 414 -1.17 20.20 -54.34
CA GLY A 414 -1.09 19.16 -55.38
C GLY A 414 0.08 18.17 -55.36
N GLN A 415 0.03 17.16 -54.48
CA GLN A 415 0.70 15.87 -54.70
C GLN A 415 -0.27 14.72 -54.43
N ALA A 416 -0.30 13.78 -55.37
CA ALA A 416 -1.21 12.63 -55.39
C ALA A 416 -1.02 11.74 -54.16
N ALA A 417 -2.10 11.58 -53.39
CA ALA A 417 -2.15 10.84 -52.15
C ALA A 417 -1.96 9.33 -52.39
N ARG A 418 -0.79 8.80 -51.99
CA ARG A 418 -0.73 7.41 -51.53
C ARG A 418 -1.51 7.33 -50.22
N PRO A 419 -2.31 6.28 -49.98
CA PRO A 419 -2.95 6.08 -48.69
C PRO A 419 -1.87 5.69 -47.66
N ASP A 420 -1.18 6.70 -47.12
CA ASP A 420 -0.38 6.56 -45.90
C ASP A 420 -1.37 6.23 -44.79
N LYS A 421 -1.50 4.94 -44.52
CA LYS A 421 -2.18 4.46 -43.32
C LYS A 421 -1.31 4.90 -42.14
N ARG A 422 -1.53 6.13 -41.66
CA ARG A 422 -0.88 6.66 -40.47
C ARG A 422 -1.15 5.68 -39.34
N LEU A 423 -0.09 5.06 -38.85
CA LEU A 423 -0.13 4.23 -37.65
C LEU A 423 -0.76 5.06 -36.54
N THR A 424 -1.70 4.46 -35.82
CA THR A 424 -2.24 5.06 -34.61
C THR A 424 -1.13 5.20 -33.57
N SER A 425 -1.30 6.12 -32.61
CA SER A 425 -0.31 6.31 -31.53
C SER A 425 -0.02 5.00 -30.77
N GLU A 426 -1.01 4.12 -30.62
CA GLU A 426 -0.85 2.83 -29.94
C GLU A 426 -0.12 1.80 -30.80
N GLU A 427 -0.40 1.73 -32.11
CA GLU A 427 0.34 0.87 -33.04
C GLU A 427 1.82 1.29 -33.12
N HIS A 428 2.10 2.59 -33.11
CA HIS A 428 3.47 3.09 -33.08
C HIS A 428 4.18 2.69 -31.77
N LYS A 429 3.55 2.86 -30.61
CA LYS A 429 4.14 2.40 -29.32
C LYS A 429 4.40 0.89 -29.32
N ALA A 430 3.46 0.08 -29.80
CA ALA A 430 3.62 -1.37 -29.87
C ALA A 430 4.77 -1.77 -30.79
N MET A 431 4.96 -1.06 -31.91
CA MET A 431 6.10 -1.24 -32.80
C MET A 431 7.42 -0.92 -32.11
N ILE A 432 7.51 0.20 -31.37
CA ILE A 432 8.73 0.59 -30.63
C ILE A 432 9.08 -0.45 -29.55
N LEU A 433 8.09 -0.98 -28.83
CA LEU A 433 8.33 -1.99 -27.80
C LEU A 433 8.85 -3.32 -28.40
N ARG A 434 8.32 -3.75 -29.55
CA ARG A 434 8.85 -4.94 -30.25
C ARG A 434 10.28 -4.73 -30.71
N LEU A 435 10.59 -3.57 -31.29
CA LEU A 435 11.95 -3.23 -31.69
C LEU A 435 12.91 -3.19 -30.50
N ALA A 436 12.45 -2.75 -29.32
CA ALA A 436 13.26 -2.79 -28.11
C ALA A 436 13.57 -4.22 -27.65
N ASP A 437 12.57 -5.12 -27.70
CA ASP A 437 12.72 -6.53 -27.33
C ASP A 437 13.66 -7.29 -28.28
N GLU A 438 13.46 -7.13 -29.60
CA GLU A 438 14.32 -7.69 -30.64
C GLU A 438 15.78 -7.23 -30.55
N ASN A 439 16.01 -6.07 -29.92
CA ASN A 439 17.33 -5.48 -29.74
C ASN A 439 17.79 -5.47 -28.27
N SER A 440 17.20 -6.29 -27.41
CA SER A 440 17.55 -6.42 -25.99
C SER A 440 19.05 -6.65 -25.75
N GLN A 441 19.72 -7.40 -26.64
CA GLN A 441 21.17 -7.61 -26.59
C GLN A 441 21.98 -6.30 -26.65
N LEU A 442 21.55 -5.35 -27.49
CA LEU A 442 22.18 -4.02 -27.56
C LEU A 442 21.95 -3.23 -26.27
N GLY A 443 20.81 -3.45 -25.61
CA GLY A 443 20.47 -2.83 -24.33
C GLY A 443 21.37 -3.34 -23.21
N HIS A 444 21.56 -4.65 -23.12
CA HIS A 444 22.49 -5.27 -22.18
C HIS A 444 23.94 -4.85 -22.43
N GLU A 445 24.37 -4.81 -23.70
CA GLU A 445 25.69 -4.32 -24.07
C GLU A 445 25.87 -2.86 -23.66
N LEU A 446 24.87 -2.00 -23.91
CA LEU A 446 24.91 -0.61 -23.49
C LEU A 446 25.00 -0.45 -21.97
N ILE A 447 24.23 -1.24 -21.21
CA ILE A 447 24.30 -1.27 -19.73
C ILE A 447 25.69 -1.67 -19.25
N ALA A 448 26.32 -2.66 -19.88
CA ALA A 448 27.67 -3.10 -19.52
C ALA A 448 28.73 -2.03 -19.82
N LEU A 449 28.55 -1.25 -20.90
CA LEU A 449 29.47 -0.19 -21.32
C LEU A 449 29.33 1.10 -20.51
N VAL A 450 28.16 1.34 -19.91
CA VAL A 450 27.92 2.47 -19.01
C VAL A 450 28.26 2.03 -17.58
N GLY A 451 29.46 2.40 -17.13
CA GLY A 451 29.99 2.06 -15.81
C GLY A 451 29.08 2.54 -14.66
N THR A 452 29.25 1.93 -13.48
CA THR A 452 28.49 2.33 -12.27
C THR A 452 28.87 3.73 -11.80
N ASP A 453 30.07 4.19 -12.14
CA ASP A 453 30.66 5.49 -11.84
C ASP A 453 30.27 6.59 -12.84
N GLY A 454 29.42 6.27 -13.82
CA GLY A 454 29.12 7.19 -14.94
C GLY A 454 30.26 7.31 -15.95
N GLY A 455 31.29 6.47 -15.83
CA GLY A 455 32.34 6.33 -16.83
C GLY A 455 31.85 5.58 -18.07
N PHE A 456 32.36 5.97 -19.24
CA PHE A 456 32.08 5.27 -20.50
C PHE A 456 33.25 4.36 -20.84
N GLY A 457 33.10 3.06 -20.61
CA GLY A 457 34.18 2.09 -20.84
C GLY A 457 34.62 2.03 -22.31
N ASN A 458 33.71 2.33 -23.24
CA ASN A 458 34.01 2.38 -24.67
C ASN A 458 33.06 3.34 -25.42
N VAL A 459 33.41 4.63 -25.45
CA VAL A 459 32.60 5.69 -26.09
C VAL A 459 32.31 5.38 -27.57
N ALA A 460 33.29 4.84 -28.30
CA ALA A 460 33.12 4.50 -29.72
C ALA A 460 32.06 3.41 -29.92
N ARG A 461 32.03 2.40 -29.04
CA ARG A 461 31.02 1.35 -29.11
C ARG A 461 29.63 1.85 -28.69
N ILE A 462 29.55 2.67 -27.65
CA ILE A 462 28.30 3.33 -27.22
C ILE A 462 27.70 4.16 -28.36
N ARG A 463 28.55 4.88 -29.12
CA ARG A 463 28.14 5.60 -30.34
C ARG A 463 27.53 4.67 -31.39
N GLN A 464 28.20 3.57 -31.71
CA GLN A 464 27.71 2.60 -32.69
C GLN A 464 26.35 2.00 -32.28
N ILE A 465 26.17 1.73 -30.98
CA ILE A 465 24.89 1.25 -30.45
C ILE A 465 23.82 2.33 -30.62
N GLY A 466 24.08 3.58 -30.21
CA GLY A 466 23.14 4.69 -30.38
C GLY A 466 22.75 4.93 -31.84
N GLU A 467 23.71 4.94 -32.76
CA GLU A 467 23.43 5.09 -34.20
C GLU A 467 22.58 3.93 -34.76
N ARG A 468 22.84 2.69 -34.30
CA ARG A 468 22.05 1.53 -34.70
C ARG A 468 20.62 1.62 -34.17
N VAL A 469 20.45 1.93 -32.89
CA VAL A 469 19.14 2.09 -32.24
C VAL A 469 18.35 3.22 -32.92
N HIS A 470 18.99 4.35 -33.20
CA HIS A 470 18.36 5.47 -33.92
C HIS A 470 17.92 5.07 -35.34
N ARG A 471 18.74 4.32 -36.10
CA ARG A 471 18.34 3.83 -37.43
C ARG A 471 17.14 2.87 -37.38
N LEU A 472 16.98 2.11 -36.29
CA LEU A 472 15.91 1.12 -36.15
C LEU A 472 14.57 1.72 -35.74
N GLY A 473 14.56 2.67 -34.79
CA GLY A 473 13.31 3.20 -34.24
C GLY A 473 13.35 4.68 -33.86
N GLY A 474 14.29 5.44 -34.44
CA GLY A 474 14.39 6.88 -34.27
C GLY A 474 14.65 7.30 -32.82
N MET A 475 14.10 8.45 -32.44
CA MET A 475 14.25 8.99 -31.08
C MET A 475 13.46 8.23 -30.03
N ASP A 476 12.34 7.61 -30.41
CA ASP A 476 11.48 6.90 -29.47
C ASP A 476 12.18 5.63 -28.94
N LEU A 477 12.79 4.85 -29.82
CA LEU A 477 13.58 3.68 -29.41
C LEU A 477 14.85 4.07 -28.65
N MET A 478 15.48 5.19 -29.03
CA MET A 478 16.62 5.76 -28.29
C MET A 478 16.24 6.12 -26.86
N GLN A 479 15.05 6.70 -26.63
CA GLN A 479 14.56 7.00 -25.28
C GLN A 479 14.32 5.71 -24.48
N CYS A 480 13.77 4.66 -25.10
CA CYS A 480 13.60 3.36 -24.43
C CYS A 480 14.93 2.81 -23.91
N PHE A 481 16.00 2.86 -24.73
CA PHE A 481 17.33 2.40 -24.33
C PHE A 481 17.93 3.27 -23.24
N TYR A 482 17.81 4.60 -23.35
CA TYR A 482 18.26 5.54 -22.33
C TYR A 482 17.61 5.25 -20.96
N TYR A 483 16.28 5.09 -20.93
CA TYR A 483 15.59 4.75 -19.69
C TYR A 483 15.93 3.34 -19.20
N GLY A 484 16.15 2.38 -20.10
CA GLY A 484 16.63 1.03 -19.74
C GLY A 484 17.96 1.07 -19.01
N VAL A 485 18.95 1.82 -19.52
CA VAL A 485 20.24 2.02 -18.84
C VAL A 485 20.06 2.71 -17.49
N ARG A 486 19.25 3.77 -17.43
CA ARG A 486 19.04 4.52 -16.19
C ARG A 486 18.33 3.69 -15.12
N ASN A 487 17.37 2.85 -15.51
CA ASN A 487 16.64 1.95 -14.63
C ASN A 487 17.55 0.85 -14.05
N SER A 488 18.65 0.51 -14.73
CA SER A 488 19.68 -0.41 -14.19
C SER A 488 20.58 0.23 -13.12
N GLY A 489 20.27 1.46 -12.69
CA GLY A 489 21.01 2.19 -11.66
C GLY A 489 22.31 2.82 -12.15
N ARG A 490 22.53 2.85 -13.47
CA ARG A 490 23.72 3.45 -14.09
C ARG A 490 23.48 4.93 -14.38
N TYR A 491 24.50 5.76 -14.15
CA TYR A 491 24.45 7.16 -14.54
C TYR A 491 24.66 7.28 -16.04
N PHE A 492 23.60 7.68 -16.74
CA PHE A 492 23.63 7.91 -18.18
C PHE A 492 23.02 9.27 -18.44
N SER A 493 23.85 10.28 -18.72
CA SER A 493 23.34 11.64 -18.94
C SER A 493 22.79 11.78 -20.35
N GLN A 494 21.68 12.50 -20.47
CA GLN A 494 21.05 12.76 -21.75
C GLN A 494 21.96 13.62 -22.64
N ASP A 495 22.70 14.57 -22.06
CA ASP A 495 23.64 15.43 -22.81
C ASP A 495 24.78 14.63 -23.45
N ILE A 496 25.25 13.57 -22.78
CA ILE A 496 26.31 12.71 -23.31
C ILE A 496 25.74 11.79 -24.39
N TRP A 497 24.57 11.20 -24.15
CA TRP A 497 23.88 10.42 -25.18
C TRP A 497 23.64 11.25 -26.44
N ASP A 498 23.10 12.46 -26.28
CA ASP A 498 22.83 13.39 -27.37
C ASP A 498 24.10 13.93 -28.04
N GLY A 499 25.19 14.10 -27.29
CA GLY A 499 26.48 14.57 -27.81
C GLY A 499 27.32 13.50 -28.51
N ILE A 500 27.01 12.22 -28.30
CA ILE A 500 27.72 11.10 -28.93
C ILE A 500 27.27 10.91 -30.37
N GLY A 501 26.06 11.30 -30.75
CA GLY A 501 25.47 11.01 -32.06
C GLY A 501 25.46 12.12 -33.11
N SER A 502 25.47 11.75 -34.39
CA SER A 502 25.19 12.69 -35.49
C SER A 502 23.70 12.97 -35.70
N TRP A 503 22.79 12.33 -34.96
CA TRP A 503 21.33 12.42 -35.14
C TRP A 503 20.70 13.74 -34.68
N ARG A 504 21.47 14.63 -34.04
CA ARG A 504 21.03 15.99 -33.68
C ARG A 504 21.37 17.06 -34.72
N LYS A 505 22.08 16.70 -35.81
CA LYS A 505 22.47 17.65 -36.86
C LYS A 505 21.37 17.85 -37.90
#